data_AF-A0A9J5ZFP1-F1
#
_entry.id   AF-A0A9J5ZFP1-F1
#
_cell.length_a   1.000
_cell.length_b   1.000
_cell.length_c   1.000
_cell.angle_alpha   90.00
_cell.angle_beta   90.00
_cell.angle_gamma   90.00
#
_symmetry.space_group_name_H-M   'P 1'
#
loop_
_entity.id
_entity.type
_entity.pdbx_description
1 polymer ?
#
loop_
_entity_poly.entity_id
_entity_poly.type
_entity_poly.pdbx_seq_one_letter_code
_entity_poly.pdbx_strand_id
1 'polypeptide(L)'
;MDTNNFSILIQHNRRWDSSGNYVDYDIEGVIYDANTKYKGFINTISPQLGVDTIIFYLELKYVVSGPSPPIKIHNDMGVQVYLDQKRFNSDFISRYPLCVTCVDKAMS
;
A
#
# COMPACT_ATOMS: atom_id res chain seq x y z
N MET A 1 -7.90 25.64 -2.58
CA MET A 1 -8.27 24.35 -3.17
C MET A 1 -7.63 23.31 -2.27
N ASP A 2 -8.42 22.65 -1.43
CA ASP A 2 -7.89 21.58 -0.59
C ASP A 2 -7.51 20.43 -1.51
N THR A 3 -6.23 20.11 -1.57
CA THR A 3 -5.75 18.97 -2.33
C THR A 3 -6.20 17.70 -1.61
N ASN A 4 -6.91 16.81 -2.30
CA ASN A 4 -7.39 15.53 -1.76
C ASN A 4 -6.23 14.50 -1.73
N ASN A 5 -5.14 14.90 -1.08
CA ASN A 5 -3.88 14.19 -1.06
C ASN A 5 -3.73 13.43 0.26
N PHE A 6 -3.18 12.23 0.17
CA PHE A 6 -2.89 11.37 1.29
C PHE A 6 -1.40 11.14 1.40
N SER A 7 -0.84 11.39 2.58
CA SER A 7 0.50 10.91 2.90
C SER A 7 0.39 9.43 3.30
N ILE A 8 1.17 8.57 2.66
CA ILE A 8 1.14 7.12 2.85
C ILE A 8 2.55 6.61 3.13
N LEU A 9 2.70 5.86 4.22
CA LEU A 9 3.90 5.08 4.49
C LEU A 9 3.80 3.73 3.79
N ILE A 10 4.84 3.39 3.05
CA ILE A 10 4.99 2.14 2.31
C ILE A 10 6.05 1.30 3.01
N GLN A 11 5.72 0.05 3.29
CA GLN A 11 6.65 -0.97 3.74
C GLN A 11 6.88 -1.95 2.59
N HIS A 12 8.13 -2.20 2.22
CA HIS A 12 8.46 -3.03 1.06
C HIS A 12 9.72 -3.88 1.26
N ASN A 13 10.09 -4.63 0.21
CA ASN A 13 11.28 -5.48 0.10
C ASN A 13 11.37 -6.67 1.05
N ARG A 14 10.29 -7.06 1.74
CA ARG A 14 10.33 -8.14 2.73
C ARG A 14 9.08 -9.01 2.76
N ARG A 15 8.91 -9.79 3.83
CA ARG A 15 8.02 -10.95 3.91
C ARG A 15 6.94 -10.79 4.99
N TRP A 16 5.88 -11.57 4.80
CA TRP A 16 4.91 -11.86 5.84
C TRP A 16 5.41 -13.03 6.70
N ASP A 17 5.32 -12.91 8.02
CA ASP A 17 5.58 -14.01 8.94
C ASP A 17 4.35 -14.93 9.13
N SER A 18 4.51 -16.02 9.86
CA SER A 18 3.42 -16.97 10.16
C SER A 18 2.29 -16.38 11.01
N SER A 19 2.55 -15.25 11.66
CA SER A 19 1.58 -14.51 12.48
C SER A 19 0.82 -13.45 11.68
N GLY A 20 1.11 -13.31 10.38
CA GLY A 20 0.48 -12.33 9.51
C GLY A 20 1.02 -10.92 9.68
N ASN A 21 2.22 -10.76 10.25
CA ASN A 21 2.92 -9.47 10.32
C ASN A 21 3.84 -9.29 9.12
N TYR A 22 3.94 -8.06 8.62
CA TYR A 22 4.97 -7.70 7.65
C TYR A 22 6.23 -7.29 8.41
N VAL A 23 7.35 -7.97 8.18
CA VAL A 23 8.57 -7.84 9.00
C VAL A 23 9.81 -7.52 8.16
N ASP A 24 10.86 -7.06 8.82
CA ASP A 24 12.18 -6.73 8.28
C ASP A 24 12.23 -5.52 7.31
N TYR A 25 11.11 -4.83 7.04
CA TYR A 25 10.89 -3.95 5.87
C TYR A 25 11.76 -2.70 5.78
N ASP A 26 11.91 -2.21 4.54
CA ASP A 26 12.31 -0.82 4.27
C ASP A 26 11.05 0.06 4.26
N ILE A 27 11.20 1.36 4.59
CA ILE A 27 10.09 2.32 4.64
C ILE A 27 10.33 3.47 3.67
N GLU A 28 9.32 3.78 2.86
CA GLU A 28 9.24 5.00 2.05
C GLU A 28 7.94 5.76 2.32
N GLY A 29 7.95 7.07 2.07
CA GLY A 29 6.77 7.93 2.18
C GLY A 29 6.37 8.49 0.82
N VAL A 30 5.08 8.39 0.47
CA VAL A 30 4.54 8.94 -0.78
C VAL A 30 3.36 9.86 -0.52
N ILE A 31 3.16 10.81 -1.44
CA ILE A 31 1.94 11.59 -1.53
C ILE A 31 1.09 11.02 -2.65
N TYR A 32 -0.14 10.65 -2.33
CA TYR A 32 -1.10 10.08 -3.28
C TYR A 32 -2.29 11.02 -3.48
N ASP A 33 -2.60 11.32 -4.75
CA ASP A 33 -3.83 12.03 -5.15
C ASP A 33 -5.00 11.04 -5.28
N ALA A 34 -5.98 11.18 -4.38
CA ALA A 34 -7.13 10.28 -4.30
C ALA A 34 -8.08 10.34 -5.50
N ASN A 35 -7.90 11.27 -6.43
CA ASN A 35 -8.70 11.32 -7.66
C ASN A 35 -8.24 10.31 -8.73
N THR A 36 -7.06 9.71 -8.57
CA THR A 36 -6.39 8.92 -9.61
C THR A 36 -6.75 7.43 -9.62
N LYS A 37 -7.51 6.96 -8.61
CA LYS A 37 -8.02 5.57 -8.47
C LYS A 37 -6.89 4.52 -8.41
N TYR A 38 -7.19 3.22 -8.57
CA TYR A 38 -6.22 2.13 -8.38
C TYR A 38 -5.02 2.20 -9.32
N LYS A 39 -5.24 2.49 -10.61
CA LYS A 39 -4.14 2.63 -11.57
C LYS A 39 -3.19 3.76 -11.18
N GLY A 40 -3.72 4.90 -10.74
CA GLY A 40 -2.92 6.00 -10.24
C GLY A 40 -2.14 5.64 -8.98
N PHE A 41 -2.71 4.79 -8.13
CA PHE A 41 -2.05 4.27 -6.92
C PHE A 41 -0.80 3.46 -7.29
N ILE A 42 -0.94 2.53 -8.23
CA ILE A 42 0.19 1.73 -8.75
C ILE A 42 1.24 2.63 -9.40
N ASN A 43 0.82 3.57 -10.25
CA ASN A 43 1.73 4.49 -10.94
C ASN A 43 2.46 5.46 -9.99
N THR A 44 1.91 5.72 -8.80
CA THR A 44 2.57 6.53 -7.78
C THR A 44 3.62 5.72 -7.03
N ILE A 45 3.32 4.45 -6.73
CA ILE A 45 4.15 3.59 -5.90
C ILE A 45 5.30 2.96 -6.70
N SER A 46 5.03 2.42 -7.89
CA SER A 46 6.03 1.65 -8.62
C SER A 46 7.33 2.40 -8.94
N PRO A 47 7.31 3.71 -9.32
CA PRO A 47 8.55 4.42 -9.61
C PRO A 47 9.35 4.72 -8.34
N GLN A 48 8.69 4.93 -7.21
CA GLN A 48 9.35 5.19 -5.92
C GLN A 48 10.15 3.96 -5.49
N LEU A 49 9.54 2.77 -5.64
CA LEU A 49 10.18 1.50 -5.33
C LEU A 49 11.12 0.98 -6.44
N GLY A 50 11.29 1.70 -7.54
CA GLY A 50 12.11 1.27 -8.68
C GLY A 50 11.62 0.00 -9.39
N VAL A 51 10.30 -0.26 -9.37
CA VAL A 51 9.70 -1.51 -9.88
C VAL A 51 9.31 -1.38 -11.35
N ASP A 52 9.83 -2.29 -12.17
CA ASP A 52 9.35 -2.46 -13.55
C ASP A 52 8.01 -3.22 -13.57
N THR A 53 6.92 -2.47 -13.75
CA THR A 53 5.56 -3.03 -13.80
C THR A 53 5.25 -3.82 -15.08
N ILE A 54 6.17 -3.90 -16.04
CA ILE A 54 6.06 -4.82 -17.18
C ILE A 54 6.39 -6.24 -16.68
N ILE A 55 7.43 -6.38 -15.87
CA ILE A 55 7.94 -7.65 -15.35
C ILE A 55 7.18 -8.06 -14.08
N PHE A 56 6.93 -7.13 -13.19
CA PHE A 56 6.33 -7.39 -11.88
C PHE A 56 4.91 -6.83 -11.77
N TYR A 57 4.10 -7.42 -10.89
CA TYR A 57 2.92 -6.75 -10.34
C TYR A 57 3.12 -6.49 -8.85
N LEU A 58 2.43 -5.46 -8.34
CA LEU A 58 2.46 -5.12 -6.93
C LEU A 58 1.27 -5.80 -6.23
N GLU A 59 1.54 -6.63 -5.25
CA GLU A 59 0.55 -7.00 -4.24
C GLU A 59 0.53 -5.95 -3.14
N LEU A 60 -0.65 -5.35 -2.95
CA LEU A 60 -0.87 -4.30 -1.96
C LEU A 60 -1.73 -4.84 -0.82
N LYS A 61 -1.24 -4.73 0.41
CA LYS A 61 -1.92 -5.18 1.61
C LYS A 61 -1.77 -4.16 2.73
N TYR A 62 -2.74 -4.10 3.63
CA TYR A 62 -2.60 -3.35 4.88
C TYR A 62 -3.25 -4.12 6.03
N VAL A 63 -2.65 -4.07 7.21
CA VAL A 63 -3.17 -4.73 8.41
C VAL A 63 -4.01 -3.75 9.19
N VAL A 64 -5.26 -4.09 9.46
CA VAL A 64 -6.10 -3.36 10.42
C VAL A 64 -5.82 -3.93 11.82
N SER A 65 -5.78 -3.08 12.84
CA SER A 65 -5.37 -3.42 14.20
C SER A 65 -5.97 -4.74 14.72
N GLY A 66 -5.16 -5.52 15.45
CA GLY A 66 -5.56 -6.79 16.05
C GLY A 66 -5.15 -8.01 15.23
N PRO A 67 -5.62 -9.23 15.58
CA PRO A 67 -5.24 -10.49 14.93
C PRO A 67 -5.92 -10.73 13.58
N SER A 68 -6.26 -9.66 12.85
CA SER A 68 -6.98 -9.77 11.57
C SER A 68 -6.00 -10.07 10.43
N PRO A 69 -6.37 -10.92 9.46
CA PRO A 69 -5.60 -11.05 8.23
C PRO A 69 -5.45 -9.70 7.51
N PRO A 70 -4.36 -9.50 6.75
CA PRO A 70 -4.18 -8.28 5.97
C PRO A 70 -5.28 -8.10 4.92
N ILE A 71 -5.79 -6.88 4.79
CA ILE A 71 -6.75 -6.52 3.75
C ILE A 71 -5.98 -6.25 2.45
N LYS A 72 -6.38 -6.91 1.36
CA LYS A 72 -5.80 -6.72 0.02
C LYS A 72 -6.44 -5.51 -0.68
N ILE A 73 -5.62 -4.76 -1.41
CA ILE A 73 -6.08 -3.71 -2.33
C ILE A 73 -5.78 -4.17 -3.76
N HIS A 74 -6.81 -4.38 -4.56
CA HIS A 74 -6.67 -4.88 -5.94
C HIS A 74 -7.62 -4.20 -6.94
N ASN A 75 -8.33 -3.15 -6.51
CA ASN A 75 -9.25 -2.37 -7.34
C ASN A 75 -9.53 -1.00 -6.72
N ASP A 76 -10.30 -0.18 -7.43
CA ASP A 76 -10.68 1.17 -7.02
C ASP A 76 -11.42 1.20 -5.67
N MET A 77 -12.28 0.21 -5.40
CA MET A 77 -13.01 0.11 -4.13
C MET A 77 -12.06 -0.14 -2.95
N GLY A 78 -11.07 -1.02 -3.12
CA GLY A 78 -10.06 -1.29 -2.10
C GLY A 78 -9.23 -0.06 -1.77
N VAL A 79 -8.90 0.76 -2.77
CA VAL A 79 -8.21 2.05 -2.54
C VAL A 79 -9.11 2.96 -1.72
N GLN A 80 -10.38 3.11 -2.10
CA GLN A 80 -11.29 3.99 -1.39
C GLN A 80 -11.46 3.58 0.08
N VAL A 81 -11.65 2.29 0.37
CA VAL A 81 -11.76 1.77 1.74
C VAL A 81 -10.50 2.09 2.55
N TYR A 82 -9.30 1.90 1.96
CA TYR A 82 -8.03 2.21 2.62
C TYR A 82 -7.90 3.70 2.96
N LEU A 83 -8.25 4.58 2.01
CA LEU A 83 -8.18 6.02 2.20
C LEU A 83 -9.20 6.53 3.21
N ASP A 84 -10.42 6.00 3.19
CA ASP A 84 -11.45 6.39 4.16
C ASP A 84 -11.03 6.00 5.58
N GLN A 85 -10.46 4.81 5.78
CA GLN A 85 -9.88 4.43 7.08
C GLN A 85 -8.77 5.38 7.52
N LYS A 86 -7.95 5.91 6.59
CA LYS A 86 -6.95 6.94 6.89
C LYS A 86 -7.59 8.29 7.24
N ARG A 87 -8.68 8.71 6.59
CA ARG A 87 -9.36 9.98 6.91
C ARG A 87 -9.94 10.00 8.32
N PHE A 88 -10.52 8.90 8.78
CA PHE A 88 -11.13 8.82 10.11
C PHE A 88 -10.11 8.78 11.25
N ASN A 89 -8.80 8.71 10.95
CA ASN A 89 -7.75 8.47 11.93
C ASN A 89 -6.56 9.41 11.69
N SER A 90 -6.37 10.43 12.55
CA SER A 90 -5.42 11.54 12.32
C SER A 90 -3.94 11.23 12.61
N ASP A 91 -3.60 10.07 13.17
CA ASP A 91 -2.21 9.73 13.47
C ASP A 91 -1.50 9.17 12.23
N PHE A 92 -0.64 10.00 11.64
CA PHE A 92 0.10 9.69 10.41
C PHE A 92 1.03 8.46 10.54
N ILE A 93 1.71 8.32 11.68
CA ILE A 93 2.76 7.30 11.87
C ILE A 93 2.16 5.93 12.27
N SER A 94 1.01 5.90 12.94
CA SER A 94 0.54 4.71 13.65
C SER A 94 -0.49 3.87 12.89
N ARG A 95 -1.08 4.33 11.77
CA ARG A 95 -2.24 3.65 11.18
C ARG A 95 -2.10 3.24 9.72
N TYR A 96 -1.88 1.92 9.60
CA TYR A 96 -2.02 1.10 8.39
C TYR A 96 -0.95 1.38 7.34
N PRO A 97 0.33 1.09 7.65
CA PRO A 97 1.37 1.11 6.63
C PRO A 97 0.95 0.19 5.47
N LEU A 98 1.13 0.68 4.26
CA LEU A 98 0.86 -0.09 3.07
C LEU A 98 2.01 -1.06 2.86
N CYS A 99 1.75 -2.35 2.99
CA CYS A 99 2.72 -3.40 2.69
C CYS A 99 2.68 -3.71 1.20
N VAL A 100 3.82 -3.62 0.53
CA VAL A 100 3.96 -3.82 -0.91
C VAL A 100 4.91 -4.98 -1.17
N THR A 101 4.40 -5.99 -1.87
CA THR A 101 5.20 -7.13 -2.33
C THR A 101 5.26 -7.10 -3.85
N CYS A 102 6.48 -7.14 -4.40
CA CYS A 102 6.68 -7.27 -5.84
C CYS A 102 6.64 -8.75 -6.20
N VAL A 103 5.75 -9.13 -7.11
CA VAL A 103 5.60 -10.52 -7.57
C VAL A 103 5.95 -10.59 -9.04
N ASP A 104 6.86 -11.51 -9.36
CA ASP A 104 7.25 -11.79 -10.74
C ASP A 104 6.08 -12.44 -11.48
N LYS A 105 5.67 -11.84 -12.60
CA LYS A 105 4.58 -12.36 -13.43
C LYS A 105 4.90 -13.70 -14.07
N ALA A 106 6.18 -14.03 -14.25
CA ALA A 106 6.60 -15.33 -14.79
C ALA A 106 6.48 -16.46 -13.77
N MET A 107 6.35 -16.12 -12.47
CA MET A 107 6.26 -17.07 -11.37
C MET A 107 4.85 -17.12 -10.74
N SER A 108 3.87 -16.40 -11.29
CA SER A 108 2.49 -16.30 -10.77
C SER A 108 1.50 -17.22 -11.47
#